data_AF-A0A2G6C800-F1
#
_entry.id   AF-A0A2G6C800-F1
#
_cell.length_a   1.000
_cell.length_b   1.000
_cell.length_c   1.000
_cell.angle_alpha   90.00
_cell.angle_beta   90.00
_cell.angle_gamma   90.00
#
_symmetry.space_group_name_H-M   'P 1'
#
loop_
_entity.id
_entity.type
_entity.pdbx_description
1 polymer ?
#
loop_
_entity_poly.entity_id
_entity_poly.type
_entity_poly.pdbx_seq_one_letter_code
_entity_poly.pdbx_strand_id
1 'polypeptide(L)'
;ETAIPYFYQDVRLFLDDIHRLQQEKSFDLISGVPTYTDEKYYNSILLQPKTATPIASFYKKQHLLPFGEYMPLRGLLNIFKDYVQIPMADFSRGEIVQQPFTIGLNRFAPSICFEAVFGNEIRQNAKNVDVLLNISNDAWFGKSKAQNQHLNIVRMRAIENKKYLIRATNNGITAVISPNGTVEKSLPSFEEGVLIASVIGNDKNTLYSTIGDMPYVISFILWGIIVSVVSAYCNRKRKALS
;
A
#
# COMPACT_ATOMS: atom_id res chain seq x y z
N GLU A 1 -3.50 -7.31 7.61
CA GLU A 1 -3.09 -6.06 8.31
C GLU A 1 -3.39 -6.28 9.77
N THR A 2 -2.49 -5.92 10.68
CA THR A 2 -2.65 -6.16 12.13
C THR A 2 -3.08 -7.61 12.44
N ALA A 3 -2.40 -8.59 11.83
CA ALA A 3 -2.68 -10.00 12.05
C ALA A 3 -2.26 -10.43 13.47
N ILE A 4 -1.20 -9.80 13.98
CA ILE A 4 -0.83 -9.84 15.39
C ILE A 4 -1.44 -8.59 16.04
N PRO A 5 -2.47 -8.73 16.90
CA PRO A 5 -3.23 -7.59 17.42
C PRO A 5 -2.56 -6.84 18.58
N TYR A 6 -1.34 -7.22 18.94
CA TYR A 6 -0.52 -6.60 19.99
C TYR A 6 0.71 -5.91 19.37
N PHE A 7 1.30 -4.96 20.07
CA PHE A 7 2.52 -4.31 19.60
C PHE A 7 3.67 -5.32 19.51
N TYR A 8 4.50 -5.18 18.47
CA TYR A 8 5.68 -6.01 18.27
C TYR A 8 6.55 -6.13 19.53
N GLN A 9 6.69 -5.02 20.26
CA GLN A 9 7.46 -4.92 21.49
C GLN A 9 6.92 -5.83 22.60
N ASP A 10 5.61 -6.04 22.64
CA ASP A 10 4.93 -6.80 23.70
C ASP A 10 4.84 -8.30 23.38
N VAL A 11 5.03 -8.69 22.11
CA VAL A 11 4.90 -10.09 21.65
C VAL A 11 6.21 -10.70 21.17
N ARG A 12 7.36 -10.17 21.59
CA ARG A 12 8.67 -10.68 21.15
C ARG A 12 8.86 -12.17 21.45
N LEU A 13 8.49 -12.62 22.65
CA LEU A 13 8.61 -14.03 23.03
C LEU A 13 7.81 -14.95 22.11
N PHE A 14 6.59 -14.54 21.74
CA PHE A 14 5.77 -15.27 20.77
C PHE A 14 6.45 -15.31 19.39
N LEU A 15 7.02 -14.19 18.94
CA LEU A 15 7.74 -14.13 17.67
C LEU A 15 9.06 -14.92 17.68
N ASP A 16 9.70 -15.09 18.83
CA ASP A 16 10.88 -15.94 18.99
C ASP A 16 10.51 -17.42 18.86
N ASP A 17 9.36 -17.83 19.41
CA ASP A 17 8.82 -19.18 19.19
C ASP A 17 8.50 -19.45 17.72
N ILE A 18 7.90 -18.47 17.03
CA ILE A 18 7.69 -18.54 15.58
C ILE A 18 9.04 -18.63 14.85
N HIS A 19 10.05 -17.86 15.26
CA HIS A 19 11.37 -17.90 14.66
C HIS A 19 12.03 -19.28 14.76
N ARG A 20 11.86 -19.98 15.89
CA ARG A 20 12.32 -21.36 16.02
C ARG A 20 11.65 -22.28 14.98
N LEU A 21 10.34 -22.13 14.77
CA LEU A 21 9.62 -22.86 13.71
C LEU A 21 10.09 -22.47 12.31
N GLN A 22 10.42 -21.19 12.08
CA GLN A 22 10.98 -20.70 10.81
C GLN A 22 12.31 -21.38 10.46
N GLN A 23 13.16 -21.59 11.46
CA GLN A 23 14.44 -22.31 11.29
C GLN A 23 14.20 -23.80 11.03
N GLU A 24 13.34 -24.45 11.81
CA GLU A 24 13.01 -25.88 11.68
C GLU A 24 12.33 -26.20 10.33
N LYS A 25 11.44 -25.33 9.85
CA LYS A 25 10.62 -25.53 8.64
C LYS A 25 11.09 -24.72 7.43
N SER A 26 12.15 -23.93 7.58
CA SER A 26 12.83 -23.17 6.51
C SER A 26 11.99 -22.12 5.78
N PHE A 27 11.21 -21.29 6.49
CA PHE A 27 10.39 -20.22 5.90
C PHE A 27 10.62 -18.83 6.52
N ASP A 28 10.49 -17.78 5.72
CA ASP A 28 10.46 -16.39 6.18
C ASP A 28 9.03 -15.95 6.48
N LEU A 29 8.85 -15.02 7.43
CA LEU A 29 7.55 -14.51 7.85
C LEU A 29 7.41 -13.05 7.48
N ILE A 30 6.30 -12.72 6.82
CA ILE A 30 5.80 -11.35 6.70
C ILE A 30 4.45 -11.27 7.39
N SER A 31 4.27 -10.34 8.31
CA SER A 31 3.02 -10.17 9.04
C SER A 31 2.73 -8.70 9.36
N GLY A 32 1.45 -8.33 9.41
CA GLY A 32 1.05 -7.02 9.92
C GLY A 32 1.09 -7.01 11.45
N VAL A 33 1.82 -6.06 12.03
CA VAL A 33 1.96 -5.89 13.48
C VAL A 33 2.10 -4.39 13.79
N PRO A 34 1.36 -3.84 14.76
CA PRO A 34 1.58 -2.46 15.18
C PRO A 34 2.93 -2.35 15.90
N THR A 35 3.60 -1.22 15.77
CA THR A 35 4.86 -0.94 16.47
C THR A 35 4.80 0.41 17.16
N TYR A 36 5.63 0.63 18.18
CA TYR A 36 5.83 1.96 18.74
C TYR A 36 7.30 2.33 18.90
N THR A 37 7.60 3.64 18.85
CA THR A 37 8.93 4.20 19.08
C THR A 37 8.77 5.63 19.59
N ASP A 38 9.38 5.99 20.71
CA ASP A 38 9.36 7.34 21.29
C ASP A 38 7.95 7.96 21.31
N GLU A 39 7.00 7.25 21.93
CA GLU A 39 5.56 7.62 22.05
C GLU A 39 4.77 7.69 20.73
N LYS A 40 5.40 7.36 19.59
CA LYS A 40 4.72 7.27 18.30
C LYS A 40 4.32 5.84 18.00
N TYR A 41 3.06 5.63 17.66
CA TYR A 41 2.52 4.36 17.23
C TYR A 41 2.51 4.27 15.70
N TYR A 42 2.73 3.09 15.13
CA TYR A 42 2.74 2.87 13.69
C TYR A 42 1.98 1.60 13.32
N ASN A 43 1.10 1.69 12.31
CA ASN A 43 0.61 0.51 11.60
C ASN A 43 1.77 0.01 10.73
N SER A 44 2.26 -1.21 11.02
CA SER A 44 3.49 -1.70 10.41
C SER A 44 3.31 -3.09 9.80
N ILE A 45 4.17 -3.40 8.84
CA ILE A 45 4.44 -4.76 8.39
C ILE A 45 5.82 -5.13 8.91
N LEU A 46 5.93 -6.31 9.51
CA LEU A 46 7.16 -6.97 9.90
C LEU A 46 7.59 -7.93 8.78
N LEU A 47 8.88 -7.90 8.43
CA LEU A 47 9.59 -9.03 7.84
C LEU A 47 10.52 -9.61 8.92
N GLN A 48 10.29 -10.88 9.26
CA GLN A 48 11.13 -11.69 10.12
C GLN A 48 11.77 -12.81 9.28
N PRO A 49 13.02 -12.68 8.84
CA PRO A 49 13.70 -13.71 8.08
C PRO A 49 14.15 -14.88 8.98
N LYS A 50 14.27 -16.08 8.39
CA LYS A 50 14.68 -17.29 9.11
C LYS A 50 16.17 -17.32 9.52
N THR A 51 17.02 -16.53 8.87
CA THR A 51 18.49 -16.59 9.04
C THR A 51 19.16 -15.27 9.44
N ALA A 52 18.45 -14.13 9.52
CA ALA A 52 19.12 -12.82 9.64
C ALA A 52 19.10 -12.21 11.05
N THR A 53 20.09 -11.33 11.28
CA THR A 53 20.19 -10.41 12.41
C THR A 53 20.40 -8.97 11.86
N PRO A 54 19.60 -7.96 12.23
CA PRO A 54 18.50 -8.01 13.19
C PRO A 54 17.36 -8.91 12.71
N ILE A 55 16.71 -9.56 13.68
CA ILE A 55 15.68 -10.59 13.47
C ILE A 55 14.41 -10.00 12.81
N ALA A 56 14.28 -8.67 12.75
CA ALA A 56 13.10 -7.99 12.26
C ALA A 56 13.43 -6.72 11.48
N SER A 57 12.73 -6.52 10.36
CA SER A 57 12.68 -5.24 9.64
C SER A 57 11.23 -4.81 9.47
N PHE A 58 10.99 -3.50 9.38
CA PHE A 58 9.65 -2.94 9.41
C PHE A 58 9.40 -1.99 8.25
N TYR A 59 8.20 -2.06 7.71
CA TYR A 59 7.59 -1.01 6.92
C TYR A 59 6.49 -0.36 7.75
N LYS A 60 6.51 0.97 7.85
CA LYS A 60 5.53 1.78 8.57
C LYS A 60 4.60 2.45 7.55
N LYS A 61 3.30 2.37 7.76
CA LYS A 61 2.29 2.97 6.86
C LYS A 61 2.57 4.46 6.63
N GLN A 62 2.74 4.84 5.38
CA GLN A 62 3.00 6.20 4.91
C GLN A 62 1.70 7.00 4.82
N HIS A 63 0.66 6.42 4.21
CA HIS A 63 -0.62 7.08 4.00
C HIS A 63 -1.68 6.55 4.96
N LEU A 64 -1.96 7.34 5.98
CA LEU A 64 -2.95 7.00 7.00
C LEU A 64 -4.37 7.27 6.51
N LEU A 65 -5.29 6.40 6.90
CA LEU A 65 -6.72 6.56 6.65
C LEU A 65 -7.28 7.68 7.54
N PRO A 66 -7.82 8.78 6.96
CA PRO A 66 -8.45 9.83 7.73
C PRO A 66 -9.62 9.29 8.58
N PHE A 67 -9.75 9.78 9.80
CA PHE A 67 -10.77 9.39 10.79
C PHE A 67 -10.69 7.95 11.31
N GLY A 68 -9.99 7.05 10.61
CA GLY A 68 -9.72 5.69 11.09
C GLY A 68 -8.41 5.57 11.86
N GLU A 69 -7.33 6.15 11.34
CA GLU A 69 -5.98 6.02 11.91
C GLU A 69 -5.43 7.33 12.48
N TYR A 70 -5.98 8.47 12.05
CA TYR A 70 -5.68 9.77 12.61
C TYR A 70 -6.88 10.71 12.52
N MET A 71 -6.92 11.74 13.38
CA MET A 71 -7.91 12.81 13.33
C MET A 71 -7.39 14.01 12.51
N PRO A 72 -7.97 14.31 11.33
CA PRO A 72 -7.66 15.54 10.59
C PRO A 72 -8.03 16.78 11.40
N LEU A 73 -7.30 17.90 11.22
CA LEU A 73 -7.60 19.19 11.86
C LEU A 73 -7.76 19.12 13.39
N ARG A 74 -7.00 18.23 14.05
CA ARG A 74 -7.09 18.00 15.50
C ARG A 74 -7.04 19.27 16.35
N GLY A 75 -6.25 20.27 15.95
CA GLY A 75 -6.20 21.57 16.63
C GLY A 75 -7.52 22.36 16.62
N LEU A 76 -8.31 22.25 15.55
CA LEU A 76 -9.62 22.90 15.41
C LEU A 76 -10.75 22.06 16.04
N LEU A 77 -10.64 20.73 15.95
CA LEU A 77 -11.66 19.81 16.47
C LEU A 77 -11.48 19.44 17.95
N ASN A 78 -10.35 19.80 18.57
CA ASN A 78 -10.12 19.63 20.01
C ASN A 78 -11.13 20.38 20.89
N ILE A 79 -11.86 21.36 20.33
CA ILE A 79 -12.99 22.04 20.98
C ILE A 79 -14.14 21.05 21.29
N PHE A 80 -14.21 19.93 20.57
CA PHE A 80 -15.19 18.85 20.75
C PHE A 80 -14.57 17.56 21.30
N LYS A 81 -13.35 17.62 21.86
CA LYS A 81 -12.60 16.48 22.41
C LYS A 81 -13.44 15.60 23.34
N ASP A 82 -14.28 16.21 24.17
CA ASP A 82 -15.10 15.51 25.16
C ASP A 82 -16.32 14.78 24.56
N TYR A 83 -16.66 15.08 23.30
CA TYR A 83 -17.77 14.47 22.57
C TYR A 83 -17.31 13.39 21.57
N VAL A 84 -16.02 13.33 21.25
CA VAL A 84 -15.46 12.46 20.21
C VAL A 84 -14.26 11.69 20.77
N GLN A 85 -14.53 10.67 21.58
CA GLN A 85 -13.52 9.71 22.02
C GLN A 85 -13.33 8.66 20.92
N ILE A 86 -12.32 8.81 20.06
CA ILE A 86 -11.94 7.77 19.09
C ILE A 86 -10.77 6.96 19.66
N PRO A 87 -10.98 5.71 20.12
CA PRO A 87 -10.03 4.99 20.96
C PRO A 87 -8.73 4.51 20.28
N MET A 88 -8.47 4.84 19.01
CA MET A 88 -7.31 4.34 18.25
C MET A 88 -6.64 5.39 17.34
N ALA A 89 -6.96 6.68 17.52
CA ALA A 89 -6.81 7.70 16.47
C ALA A 89 -5.43 8.38 16.36
N ASP A 90 -4.32 7.75 16.75
CA ASP A 90 -2.99 8.40 16.67
C ASP A 90 -1.88 7.49 16.17
N PHE A 91 -2.10 6.85 15.01
CA PHE A 91 -0.95 6.36 14.26
C PHE A 91 -0.15 7.53 13.67
N SER A 92 1.16 7.39 13.72
CA SER A 92 2.13 8.26 13.08
C SER A 92 2.42 7.78 11.66
N ARG A 93 2.74 8.71 10.77
CA ARG A 93 3.14 8.41 9.39
C ARG A 93 4.56 7.84 9.35
N GLY A 94 4.74 6.78 8.59
CA GLY A 94 6.05 6.29 8.17
C GLY A 94 6.77 7.26 7.25
N GLU A 95 8.07 7.05 7.06
CA GLU A 95 8.87 7.85 6.14
C GLU A 95 8.43 7.66 4.68
N ILE A 96 8.57 8.72 3.86
CA ILE A 96 8.19 8.71 2.44
C ILE A 96 8.99 7.69 1.64
N VAL A 97 10.26 7.48 2.00
CA VAL A 97 11.13 6.48 1.38
C VAL A 97 11.49 5.47 2.46
N GLN A 98 11.12 4.21 2.24
CA GLN A 98 11.45 3.11 3.13
C GLN A 98 12.11 2.00 2.33
N GLN A 99 13.00 1.26 2.98
CA GLN A 99 13.71 0.17 2.32
C GLN A 99 12.75 -0.96 1.97
N PRO A 100 12.89 -1.59 0.79
CA PRO A 100 12.13 -2.77 0.47
C PRO A 100 12.55 -3.95 1.35
N PHE A 101 11.64 -4.90 1.51
CA PHE A 101 11.94 -6.17 2.17
C PHE A 101 12.74 -7.07 1.24
N THR A 102 13.81 -7.68 1.74
CA THR A 102 14.64 -8.58 0.92
C THR A 102 14.48 -10.00 1.43
N ILE A 103 13.99 -10.89 0.56
CA ILE A 103 13.87 -12.33 0.81
C ILE A 103 14.59 -13.07 -0.31
N GLY A 104 15.67 -13.77 0.05
CA GLY A 104 16.57 -14.37 -0.94
C GLY A 104 17.10 -13.32 -1.92
N LEU A 105 16.87 -13.53 -3.22
CA LEU A 105 17.27 -12.59 -4.27
C LEU A 105 16.19 -11.56 -4.64
N ASN A 106 15.00 -11.66 -4.06
CA ASN A 106 13.86 -10.82 -4.41
C ASN A 106 13.66 -9.70 -3.39
N ARG A 107 13.39 -8.50 -3.89
CA ARG A 107 12.97 -7.34 -3.11
C ARG A 107 11.47 -7.14 -3.25
N PHE A 108 10.81 -6.91 -2.12
CA PHE A 108 9.37 -6.71 -2.01
C PHE A 108 9.10 -5.27 -1.60
N ALA A 109 8.20 -4.60 -2.31
CA ALA A 109 7.68 -3.28 -1.93
C ALA A 109 6.37 -3.45 -1.13
N PRO A 110 6.41 -3.31 0.20
CA PRO A 110 5.22 -3.36 1.03
C PRO A 110 4.34 -2.11 0.84
N SER A 111 3.04 -2.33 1.02
CA SER A 111 2.00 -1.32 1.14
C SER A 111 0.89 -1.88 2.05
N ILE A 112 0.22 -1.00 2.77
CA ILE A 112 -0.81 -1.36 3.74
C ILE A 112 -2.15 -0.78 3.29
N CYS A 113 -3.11 -1.67 3.05
CA CYS A 113 -4.51 -1.34 2.87
C CYS A 113 -4.72 -0.22 1.82
N PHE A 114 -5.26 0.92 2.26
CA PHE A 114 -5.63 2.08 1.46
C PHE A 114 -4.47 2.69 0.65
N GLU A 115 -3.22 2.42 1.01
CA GLU A 115 -2.04 2.90 0.25
C GLU A 115 -2.04 2.45 -1.21
N ALA A 116 -2.64 1.30 -1.52
CA ALA A 116 -2.73 0.79 -2.89
C ALA A 116 -3.50 1.73 -3.85
N VAL A 117 -4.31 2.65 -3.32
CA VAL A 117 -5.03 3.64 -4.11
C VAL A 117 -4.10 4.76 -4.59
N PHE A 118 -3.00 5.02 -3.89
CA PHE A 118 -2.08 6.11 -4.20
C PHE A 118 -0.99 5.64 -5.16
N GLY A 119 -1.31 5.68 -6.46
CA GLY A 119 -0.40 5.25 -7.51
C GLY A 119 0.97 5.87 -7.50
N ASN A 120 1.08 7.14 -7.11
CA ASN A 120 2.37 7.81 -7.00
C ASN A 120 3.26 7.24 -5.89
N GLU A 121 2.67 6.82 -4.78
CA GLU A 121 3.44 6.23 -3.67
C GLU A 121 3.87 4.82 -4.05
N ILE A 122 2.94 4.02 -4.57
CA ILE A 122 3.23 2.68 -5.03
C ILE A 122 4.30 2.67 -6.13
N ARG A 123 4.23 3.56 -7.12
CA ARG A 123 5.24 3.58 -8.20
C ARG A 123 6.64 3.97 -7.70
N GLN A 124 6.74 4.81 -6.67
CA GLN A 124 8.02 5.20 -6.08
C GLN A 124 8.64 4.03 -5.32
N ASN A 125 7.83 3.33 -4.52
CA ASN A 125 8.25 2.13 -3.81
C ASN A 125 8.51 0.95 -4.77
N ALA A 126 7.88 0.96 -5.96
CA ALA A 126 8.07 -0.04 -7.00
C ALA A 126 9.38 0.11 -7.80
N LYS A 127 10.16 1.18 -7.60
CA LYS A 127 11.46 1.34 -8.25
C LYS A 127 12.47 0.35 -7.68
N ASN A 128 13.14 -0.39 -8.54
CA ASN A 128 14.18 -1.35 -8.12
C ASN A 128 13.66 -2.33 -7.06
N VAL A 129 12.48 -2.89 -7.27
CA VAL A 129 11.96 -4.03 -6.50
C VAL A 129 11.42 -5.08 -7.45
N ASP A 130 11.24 -6.29 -6.98
CA ASP A 130 10.90 -7.45 -7.80
C ASP A 130 9.42 -7.80 -7.73
N VAL A 131 8.81 -7.61 -6.55
CA VAL A 131 7.42 -7.98 -6.25
C VAL A 131 6.74 -6.88 -5.44
N LEU A 132 5.47 -6.61 -5.72
CA LEU A 132 4.64 -5.73 -4.91
C LEU A 132 3.91 -6.56 -3.85
N LEU A 133 3.82 -6.02 -2.63
CA LEU A 133 3.11 -6.64 -1.53
C LEU A 133 2.07 -5.65 -0.99
N ASN A 134 0.83 -6.11 -0.87
CA ASN A 134 -0.23 -5.36 -0.22
C ASN A 134 -0.85 -6.21 0.90
N ILE A 135 -0.80 -5.69 2.12
CA ILE A 135 -1.43 -6.32 3.29
C ILE A 135 -2.58 -5.43 3.75
N SER A 136 -3.79 -5.97 3.88
CA SER A 136 -4.99 -5.16 4.15
C SER A 136 -5.95 -5.84 5.13
N ASN A 137 -6.84 -5.06 5.70
CA ASN A 137 -8.04 -5.51 6.40
C ASN A 137 -9.26 -4.80 5.81
N ASP A 138 -9.96 -5.48 4.88
CA ASP A 138 -11.15 -4.94 4.21
C ASP A 138 -12.45 -5.13 5.04
N ALA A 139 -12.35 -5.53 6.32
CA ALA A 139 -13.51 -5.81 7.16
C ALA A 139 -14.48 -4.63 7.24
N TRP A 140 -13.94 -3.42 7.25
CA TRP A 140 -14.66 -2.16 7.31
C TRP A 140 -15.70 -1.98 6.20
N PHE A 141 -15.48 -2.61 5.04
CA PHE A 141 -16.39 -2.52 3.91
C PHE A 141 -17.55 -3.52 3.96
N GLY A 142 -17.51 -4.51 4.85
CA GLY A 142 -18.48 -5.58 4.92
C GLY A 142 -18.65 -6.33 3.57
N LYS A 143 -19.78 -7.04 3.42
CA LYS A 143 -20.14 -7.72 2.17
C LYS A 143 -20.66 -6.71 1.14
N SER A 144 -19.78 -5.87 0.62
CA SER A 144 -20.11 -4.84 -0.36
C SER A 144 -19.22 -4.89 -1.61
N LYS A 145 -19.61 -4.13 -2.64
CA LYS A 145 -18.84 -4.01 -3.88
C LYS A 145 -17.48 -3.33 -3.69
N ALA A 146 -17.25 -2.65 -2.57
CA ALA A 146 -16.00 -1.95 -2.29
C ALA A 146 -14.79 -2.90 -2.26
N GLN A 147 -14.96 -4.15 -1.82
CA GLN A 147 -13.88 -5.16 -1.86
C GLN A 147 -13.41 -5.44 -3.30
N ASN A 148 -14.35 -5.58 -4.24
CA ASN A 148 -14.04 -5.77 -5.65
C ASN A 148 -13.42 -4.52 -6.28
N GLN A 149 -13.87 -3.33 -5.88
CA GLN A 149 -13.26 -2.07 -6.33
C GLN A 149 -11.81 -1.94 -5.85
N HIS A 150 -11.55 -2.24 -4.58
CA HIS A 150 -10.21 -2.24 -4.02
C HIS A 150 -9.30 -3.26 -4.71
N LEU A 151 -9.80 -4.48 -4.97
CA LEU A 151 -9.07 -5.47 -5.76
C LEU A 151 -8.70 -4.95 -7.15
N ASN A 152 -9.63 -4.30 -7.86
CA ASN A 152 -9.35 -3.76 -9.19
C ASN A 152 -8.31 -2.64 -9.18
N ILE A 153 -8.31 -1.79 -8.15
CA ILE A 153 -7.28 -0.76 -7.96
C ILE A 153 -5.90 -1.41 -7.76
N VAL A 154 -5.84 -2.45 -6.92
CA VAL A 154 -4.61 -3.21 -6.66
C VAL A 154 -4.13 -3.91 -7.94
N ARG A 155 -5.02 -4.47 -8.74
CA ARG A 155 -4.67 -5.05 -10.05
C ARG A 155 -4.04 -4.03 -10.97
N MET A 156 -4.53 -2.78 -10.95
CA MET A 156 -3.92 -1.71 -11.74
C MET A 156 -2.48 -1.43 -11.31
N ARG A 157 -2.16 -1.51 -10.00
CA ARG A 157 -0.78 -1.33 -9.51
C ARG A 157 0.18 -2.38 -10.08
N ALA A 158 -0.28 -3.62 -10.23
CA ALA A 158 0.51 -4.70 -10.87
C ALA A 158 0.78 -4.39 -12.36
N ILE A 159 -0.25 -3.94 -13.08
CA ILE A 159 -0.15 -3.56 -14.52
C ILE A 159 0.83 -2.42 -14.73
N GLU A 160 0.65 -1.32 -13.99
CA GLU A 160 1.45 -0.10 -14.12
C GLU A 160 2.94 -0.33 -13.92
N ASN A 161 3.30 -1.24 -13.00
CA ASN A 161 4.68 -1.51 -12.62
C ASN A 161 5.24 -2.78 -13.27
N LYS A 162 4.43 -3.53 -14.03
CA LYS A 162 4.77 -4.84 -14.61
C LYS A 162 5.43 -5.80 -13.60
N LYS A 163 4.86 -5.88 -12.40
CA LYS A 163 5.33 -6.75 -11.32
C LYS A 163 4.20 -7.61 -10.82
N TYR A 164 4.55 -8.80 -10.32
CA TYR A 164 3.61 -9.57 -9.52
C TYR A 164 3.20 -8.79 -8.29
N LEU A 165 1.94 -8.92 -7.88
CA LEU A 165 1.42 -8.35 -6.66
C LEU A 165 0.77 -9.43 -5.80
N ILE A 166 1.28 -9.57 -4.57
CA ILE A 166 0.71 -10.44 -3.54
C ILE A 166 -0.20 -9.58 -2.66
N ARG A 167 -1.49 -9.91 -2.63
CA ARG A 167 -2.47 -9.26 -1.77
C ARG A 167 -2.92 -10.24 -0.69
N ALA A 168 -2.61 -9.93 0.56
CA ALA A 168 -3.05 -10.70 1.73
C ALA A 168 -4.03 -9.87 2.57
N THR A 169 -5.25 -10.39 2.76
CA THR A 169 -6.30 -9.70 3.50
C THR A 169 -6.83 -10.56 4.65
N ASN A 170 -7.35 -9.91 5.70
CA ASN A 170 -7.97 -10.61 6.83
C ASN A 170 -9.27 -11.32 6.42
N ASN A 171 -10.22 -10.56 5.87
CA ASN A 171 -11.53 -11.08 5.43
C ASN A 171 -11.97 -10.49 4.08
N GLY A 172 -11.06 -9.85 3.36
CA GLY A 172 -11.27 -9.36 2.00
C GLY A 172 -10.90 -10.42 0.97
N ILE A 173 -10.75 -9.99 -0.28
CA ILE A 173 -10.26 -10.86 -1.34
C ILE A 173 -8.74 -10.94 -1.25
N THR A 174 -8.23 -12.12 -0.89
CA THR A 174 -6.79 -12.46 -0.91
C THR A 174 -6.44 -13.01 -2.29
N ALA A 175 -5.38 -12.51 -2.91
CA ALA A 175 -5.08 -12.83 -4.31
C ALA A 175 -3.60 -12.70 -4.68
N VAL A 176 -3.19 -13.45 -5.69
CA VAL A 176 -1.94 -13.23 -6.43
C VAL A 176 -2.29 -12.72 -7.83
N ILE A 177 -1.70 -11.58 -8.17
CA ILE A 177 -1.97 -10.85 -9.40
C ILE A 177 -0.69 -10.80 -10.23
N SER A 178 -0.80 -11.19 -11.49
CA SER A 178 0.29 -11.17 -12.45
C SER A 178 0.62 -9.77 -12.98
N PRO A 179 1.77 -9.57 -13.64
CA PRO A 179 2.18 -8.29 -14.24
C PRO A 179 1.22 -7.69 -15.29
N ASN A 180 0.30 -8.48 -15.85
CA ASN A 180 -0.74 -7.99 -16.77
C ASN A 180 -2.09 -7.76 -16.06
N GLY A 181 -2.13 -7.87 -14.74
CA GLY A 181 -3.33 -7.65 -13.92
C GLY A 181 -4.31 -8.81 -13.88
N THR A 182 -3.93 -10.00 -14.36
CA THR A 182 -4.76 -11.21 -14.19
C THR A 182 -4.67 -11.69 -12.75
N VAL A 183 -5.81 -12.06 -12.15
CA VAL A 183 -5.84 -12.75 -10.86
C VAL A 183 -5.55 -14.22 -11.13
N GLU A 184 -4.35 -14.69 -10.82
CA GLU A 184 -3.94 -16.08 -11.08
C GLU A 184 -4.50 -17.05 -10.03
N LYS A 185 -4.55 -16.59 -8.78
CA LYS A 185 -5.09 -17.34 -7.64
C LYS A 185 -5.78 -16.38 -6.68
N SER A 186 -6.88 -16.80 -6.08
CA SER A 186 -7.60 -16.00 -5.09
C SER A 186 -8.33 -16.87 -4.07
N LEU A 187 -8.52 -16.32 -2.87
CA LEU A 187 -9.53 -16.76 -1.91
C LEU A 187 -10.67 -15.73 -1.88
N PRO A 188 -11.93 -16.19 -1.81
CA PRO A 188 -13.07 -15.31 -1.63
C PRO A 188 -13.02 -14.60 -0.27
N SER A 189 -13.76 -13.50 -0.16
CA SER A 189 -13.88 -12.76 1.09
C SER A 189 -14.79 -13.49 2.09
N PHE A 190 -14.56 -13.23 3.38
CA PHE A 190 -15.31 -13.84 4.50
C PHE A 190 -15.19 -15.37 4.60
N GLU A 191 -14.17 -15.96 3.98
CA GLU A 191 -13.84 -17.37 4.13
C GLU A 191 -12.44 -17.54 4.73
N GLU A 192 -12.30 -18.49 5.65
CA GLU A 192 -11.01 -18.87 6.19
C GLU A 192 -10.29 -19.79 5.20
N GLY A 193 -9.02 -19.49 4.91
CA GLY A 193 -8.25 -20.32 3.99
C GLY A 193 -6.79 -19.88 3.86
N VAL A 194 -6.00 -20.74 3.24
CA VAL A 194 -4.59 -20.50 2.93
C VAL A 194 -4.40 -20.54 1.42
N LEU A 195 -3.90 -19.43 0.85
CA LEU A 195 -3.60 -19.33 -0.58
C LEU A 195 -2.13 -19.65 -0.84
N ILE A 196 -1.86 -20.81 -1.46
CA ILE A 196 -0.50 -21.20 -1.87
C ILE A 196 -0.30 -20.86 -3.35
N ALA A 197 0.70 -20.03 -3.63
CA ALA A 197 1.00 -19.53 -4.97
C ALA A 197 2.51 -19.34 -5.17
N SER A 198 2.94 -19.32 -6.43
CA SER A 198 4.31 -18.99 -6.83
C SER A 198 4.27 -17.65 -7.56
N VAL A 199 5.29 -16.82 -7.34
CA VAL A 199 5.45 -15.54 -8.04
C VAL A 199 6.84 -15.47 -8.63
N ILE A 200 6.99 -14.70 -9.70
CA ILE A 200 8.27 -14.47 -10.37
C ILE A 200 8.65 -13.01 -10.16
N GLY A 201 9.83 -12.78 -9.58
CA GLY A 201 10.38 -11.44 -9.43
C GLY A 201 10.74 -10.81 -10.77
N ASN A 202 10.50 -9.50 -10.90
CA ASN A 202 10.93 -8.72 -12.06
C ASN A 202 11.42 -7.35 -11.59
N ASP A 203 12.73 -7.11 -11.64
CA ASP A 203 13.37 -5.87 -11.21
C ASP A 203 13.21 -4.71 -12.20
N LYS A 204 12.76 -4.97 -13.43
CA LYS A 204 12.65 -3.96 -14.48
C LYS A 204 11.67 -2.86 -14.11
N ASN A 205 12.03 -1.63 -14.46
CA ASN A 205 11.18 -0.46 -14.31
C ASN A 205 10.35 -0.23 -15.58
N THR A 206 9.10 0.17 -15.43
CA THR A 206 8.26 0.62 -16.55
C THR A 206 8.49 2.09 -16.83
N LEU A 207 7.93 2.59 -17.94
CA LEU A 207 7.88 4.03 -18.19
C LEU A 207 7.14 4.73 -17.04
N TYR A 208 5.98 4.19 -16.63
CA TYR A 208 5.19 4.73 -15.54
C TYR A 208 5.94 4.78 -14.21
N SER A 209 6.65 3.72 -13.82
CA SER A 209 7.43 3.73 -12.57
C SER A 209 8.55 4.78 -12.58
N THR A 210 9.02 5.17 -13.76
CA THR A 210 10.12 6.13 -13.93
C THR A 210 9.63 7.57 -13.95
N ILE A 211 8.67 7.90 -14.82
CA ILE A 211 8.23 9.28 -15.07
C ILE A 211 6.84 9.61 -14.48
N GLY A 212 6.13 8.61 -13.94
CA GLY A 212 4.83 8.79 -13.32
C GLY A 212 3.79 9.42 -14.25
N ASP A 213 2.99 10.32 -13.70
CA ASP A 213 1.89 10.99 -14.41
C ASP A 213 2.36 12.20 -15.23
N MET A 214 3.67 12.49 -15.28
CA MET A 214 4.22 13.68 -15.95
C MET A 214 3.77 13.84 -17.41
N PRO A 215 3.73 12.79 -18.26
CA PRO A 215 3.22 12.93 -19.61
C PRO A 215 1.78 13.45 -19.67
N TYR A 216 0.93 13.00 -18.75
CA TYR A 216 -0.47 13.44 -18.68
C TYR A 216 -0.55 14.91 -18.26
N VAL A 217 0.19 15.30 -17.22
CA VAL A 217 0.23 16.70 -16.75
C VAL A 217 0.70 17.63 -17.86
N ILE A 218 1.78 17.28 -18.57
CA ILE A 218 2.29 18.08 -19.70
C ILE A 218 1.24 18.16 -20.81
N SER A 219 0.62 17.04 -21.19
CA SER A 219 -0.41 17.02 -22.24
C SER A 219 -1.62 17.90 -21.89
N PHE A 220 -2.04 17.89 -20.62
CA PHE A 220 -3.17 18.69 -20.14
C PHE A 220 -2.87 20.18 -20.18
N ILE A 221 -1.66 20.59 -19.77
CA ILE A 221 -1.21 21.99 -19.84
C ILE A 221 -1.15 22.46 -21.29
N LEU A 222 -0.54 21.68 -22.18
CA LEU A 222 -0.44 22.01 -23.60
C LEU A 222 -1.83 22.14 -24.24
N TRP A 223 -2.76 21.24 -23.90
CA TRP A 223 -4.14 21.32 -24.38
C TRP A 223 -4.84 22.61 -23.91
N GLY A 224 -4.67 22.98 -22.64
CA GLY A 224 -5.21 24.24 -22.09
C GLY A 224 -4.65 25.49 -22.81
N ILE A 225 -3.35 25.48 -23.14
CA ILE A 225 -2.72 26.57 -23.91
C ILE A 225 -3.32 26.65 -25.32
N ILE A 226 -3.45 25.51 -26.01
CA ILE A 226 -4.03 25.45 -27.36
C ILE A 226 -5.46 26.00 -27.37
N VAL A 227 -6.30 25.55 -26.45
CA VAL A 227 -7.69 26.02 -26.32
C VAL A 227 -7.74 27.53 -26.06
N SER A 228 -6.87 28.04 -25.20
CA SER A 228 -6.79 29.47 -24.88
C SER A 228 -6.37 30.31 -26.09
N VAL A 229 -5.36 29.86 -26.84
CA VAL A 229 -4.88 30.54 -28.06
C VAL A 229 -5.95 30.55 -29.14
N VAL A 230 -6.62 29.42 -29.37
CA VAL A 230 -7.70 29.30 -30.37
C VAL A 230 -8.89 30.19 -29.98
N SER A 231 -9.29 30.19 -28.71
CA SER A 231 -10.37 31.05 -28.20
C SER A 231 -10.05 32.54 -28.37
N ALA A 232 -8.82 32.95 -28.03
CA ALA A 232 -8.36 34.33 -28.22
C ALA A 232 -8.36 34.74 -29.70
N TYR A 233 -7.92 33.85 -30.60
CA TYR A 233 -7.95 34.07 -32.04
C TYR A 233 -9.37 34.23 -32.58
N CYS A 234 -10.28 33.32 -32.22
CA CYS A 234 -11.69 33.39 -32.62
C CYS A 234 -12.38 34.66 -32.11
N ASN A 235 -12.13 35.06 -30.85
CA ASN A 235 -12.67 36.30 -30.29
C ASN A 235 -12.15 37.54 -31.00
N ARG A 236 -10.86 37.58 -31.38
CA ARG A 236 -10.29 38.67 -32.18
C ARG A 236 -10.96 38.75 -33.57
N LYS A 237 -11.14 37.61 -34.24
CA LYS A 237 -11.86 37.56 -35.53
C LYS A 237 -13.30 38.04 -35.41
N ARG A 238 -14.02 37.63 -34.35
CA ARG A 238 -15.42 38.03 -34.13
C ARG A 238 -15.55 39.54 -33.90
N LYS A 239 -14.65 40.15 -33.12
CA LYS A 239 -14.58 41.60 -32.94
C LYS A 239 -14.20 42.37 -34.20
N ALA A 240 -13.44 41.77 -35.12
CA ALA A 240 -13.08 42.40 -36.39
C ALA A 240 -14.22 42.37 -37.43
N LEU A 241 -15.25 41.53 -37.21
CA LEU A 241 -16.42 41.38 -38.09
C LEU A 241 -17.66 42.12 -37.58
N SER A 242 -17.61 42.69 -36.36
CA SER A 242 -18.66 43.50 -35.73
C SER A 242 -18.30 44.98 -35.79
#